data_AF-A0A828P850-F1
#
_entry.id   AF-A0A828P850-F1
#
_cell.length_a   1.000
_cell.length_b   1.000
_cell.length_c   1.000
_cell.angle_alpha   90.00
_cell.angle_beta   90.00
_cell.angle_gamma   90.00
#
_symmetry.space_group_name_H-M   'P 1'
#
loop_
_entity.id
_entity.type
_entity.pdbx_description
1 polymer ?
#
loop_
_entity_poly.entity_id
_entity_poly.type
_entity_poly.pdbx_seq_one_letter_code
_entity_poly.pdbx_strand_id
1 'polypeptide(L)'
;MRDKIKVLNRAQKNRFGLILYIILLSVVYILITRLNLIATYYSLYTSLDENSQVTEYFIISIATFIFLAALCLFYIYSFFKRKRVVGKLLLCIYILYISHHAVTFVYCLYAVGAECMTTGKIEHILIDIIIAMFSLLYICFSGRARNIFVN
;
A
#
# COMPACT_ATOMS: atom_id res chain seq x y z
N MET A 1 -20.56 16.72 -34.69
CA MET A 1 -20.45 16.78 -33.21
C MET A 1 -20.57 15.41 -32.52
N ARG A 2 -21.48 14.52 -32.96
CA ARG A 2 -21.72 13.19 -32.37
C ARG A 2 -20.51 12.23 -32.42
N ASP A 3 -19.69 12.30 -33.48
CA ASP A 3 -18.49 11.45 -33.61
C ASP A 3 -17.31 11.91 -32.75
N LYS A 4 -17.13 13.23 -32.55
CA LYS A 4 -16.13 13.74 -31.59
C LYS A 4 -16.42 13.27 -30.16
N ILE A 5 -17.69 13.18 -29.76
CA ILE A 5 -18.11 12.69 -28.44
C ILE A 5 -17.85 11.18 -28.29
N LYS A 6 -18.07 10.38 -29.34
CA LYS A 6 -17.75 8.93 -29.32
C LYS A 6 -16.25 8.68 -29.26
N VAL A 7 -15.44 9.43 -30.00
CA VAL A 7 -13.97 9.32 -29.97
C VAL A 7 -13.42 9.76 -28.62
N LEU A 8 -13.95 10.84 -28.04
CA LEU A 8 -13.56 11.31 -26.70
C LEU A 8 -13.92 10.27 -25.62
N ASN A 9 -15.12 9.66 -25.69
CA ASN A 9 -15.52 8.58 -24.78
C ASN A 9 -14.64 7.33 -24.90
N ARG A 10 -14.18 6.98 -26.12
CA ARG A 10 -13.28 5.83 -26.34
C ARG A 10 -11.88 6.10 -25.82
N ALA A 11 -11.35 7.31 -26.03
CA ALA A 11 -10.08 7.75 -25.48
C ALA A 11 -10.11 7.82 -23.94
N GLN A 12 -11.20 8.31 -23.36
CA GLN A 12 -11.42 8.35 -21.91
C GLN A 12 -11.58 6.94 -21.31
N LYS A 13 -12.20 5.99 -22.05
CA LYS A 13 -12.30 4.57 -21.66
C LYS A 13 -10.94 3.86 -21.65
N ASN A 14 -10.03 4.20 -22.56
CA ASN A 14 -8.65 3.68 -22.57
C ASN A 14 -7.78 4.26 -21.45
N ARG A 15 -7.88 5.56 -21.15
CA ARG A 15 -7.11 6.19 -20.04
C ARG A 15 -7.46 5.62 -18.67
N PHE A 16 -8.71 5.18 -18.48
CA PHE A 16 -9.18 4.55 -17.25
C PHE A 16 -8.51 3.20 -16.95
N GLY A 17 -8.21 2.41 -17.99
CA GLY A 17 -7.49 1.13 -17.83
C GLY A 17 -6.07 1.33 -17.28
N LEU A 18 -5.42 2.43 -17.69
CA LEU A 18 -4.07 2.77 -17.27
C LEU A 18 -4.00 3.09 -15.77
N ILE A 19 -4.97 3.84 -15.24
CA ILE A 19 -5.05 4.17 -13.80
C ILE A 19 -5.28 2.91 -12.96
N LEU A 20 -6.19 2.03 -13.38
CA LEU A 20 -6.42 0.74 -12.72
C LEU A 20 -5.17 -0.13 -12.70
N TYR A 21 -4.37 -0.07 -13.78
CA TYR A 21 -3.10 -0.79 -13.86
C TYR A 21 -2.05 -0.21 -12.91
N ILE A 22 -1.98 1.12 -12.78
CA ILE A 22 -1.11 1.80 -11.80
C ILE A 22 -1.47 1.39 -10.37
N ILE A 23 -2.77 1.33 -10.04
CA ILE A 23 -3.23 0.87 -8.73
C ILE A 23 -2.89 -0.61 -8.49
N LEU A 24 -3.04 -1.46 -9.51
CA LEU A 24 -2.63 -2.86 -9.38
C LEU A 24 -1.12 -2.97 -9.14
N LEU A 25 -0.33 -2.21 -9.90
CA LEU A 25 1.12 -2.17 -9.77
C LEU A 25 1.56 -1.67 -8.39
N SER A 26 0.89 -0.67 -7.82
CA SER A 26 1.20 -0.17 -6.48
C SER A 26 0.94 -1.24 -5.41
N VAL A 27 -0.16 -1.99 -5.51
CA VAL A 27 -0.45 -3.10 -4.57
C VAL A 27 0.58 -4.23 -4.73
N VAL A 28 0.99 -4.55 -5.95
CA VAL A 28 2.05 -5.54 -6.21
C VAL A 28 3.39 -5.06 -5.63
N TYR A 29 3.71 -3.78 -5.78
CA TYR A 29 4.90 -3.18 -5.18
C TYR A 29 4.88 -3.27 -3.65
N ILE A 30 3.76 -2.96 -3.02
CA ILE A 30 3.57 -3.11 -1.57
C ILE A 30 3.79 -4.57 -1.16
N LEU A 31 3.22 -5.53 -1.89
CA LEU A 31 3.40 -6.96 -1.61
C LEU A 31 4.88 -7.38 -1.65
N ILE A 32 5.59 -7.06 -2.73
CA ILE A 32 6.99 -7.46 -2.91
C ILE A 32 7.87 -6.81 -1.84
N THR A 33 7.69 -5.52 -1.57
CA THR A 33 8.47 -4.82 -0.55
C THR A 33 8.21 -5.36 0.85
N ARG A 34 6.96 -5.72 1.20
CA ARG A 34 6.66 -6.34 2.51
C ARG A 34 7.28 -7.72 2.65
N LEU A 35 7.24 -8.55 1.61
CA LEU A 35 7.88 -9.87 1.64
C LEU A 35 9.40 -9.76 1.86
N ASN A 36 10.05 -8.80 1.20
CA ASN A 36 11.49 -8.57 1.42
C ASN A 36 11.79 -8.06 2.84
N LEU A 37 10.94 -7.19 3.38
CA LEU A 37 11.10 -6.68 4.75
C LEU A 37 10.88 -7.76 5.81
N ILE A 38 10.01 -8.76 5.58
CA ILE A 38 9.89 -9.91 6.48
C ILE A 38 11.23 -10.61 6.63
N ALA A 39 11.93 -10.90 5.53
CA ALA A 39 13.23 -11.55 5.57
C ALA A 39 14.27 -10.70 6.34
N THR A 40 14.29 -9.39 6.09
CA THR A 40 15.20 -8.47 6.77
C THR A 40 14.89 -8.38 8.27
N TYR A 41 13.62 -8.20 8.64
CA TYR A 41 13.19 -8.11 10.03
C TYR A 41 13.39 -9.41 10.78
N TYR A 42 13.18 -10.55 10.13
CA TYR A 42 13.44 -11.86 10.72
C TYR A 42 14.92 -12.06 11.00
N SER A 43 15.81 -11.69 10.06
CA SER A 43 17.26 -11.74 10.29
C SER A 43 17.71 -10.85 11.45
N LEU A 44 17.13 -9.64 11.58
CA LEU A 44 17.41 -8.74 12.69
C LEU A 44 16.88 -9.29 14.01
N TYR A 45 15.67 -9.83 14.01
CA TYR A 45 15.06 -10.50 15.15
C TYR A 45 15.96 -11.62 15.69
N THR A 46 16.49 -12.49 14.83
CA THR A 46 17.39 -13.59 15.25
C THR A 46 18.74 -13.12 15.78
N SER A 47 19.10 -11.85 15.57
CA SER A 47 20.35 -11.26 16.06
C SER A 47 20.21 -10.49 17.38
N LEU A 48 18.99 -10.35 17.90
CA LEU A 48 18.69 -9.62 19.14
C LEU A 48 18.70 -10.56 20.35
N ASP A 49 19.22 -10.06 21.47
CA ASP A 49 19.14 -10.74 22.77
C ASP A 49 17.69 -10.81 23.28
N GLU A 50 17.33 -11.94 23.92
CA GLU A 50 15.95 -12.44 24.08
C GLU A 50 14.96 -11.57 24.89
N ASN A 51 15.37 -10.45 25.52
CA ASN A 51 14.52 -9.75 26.50
C ASN A 51 14.39 -8.22 26.32
N SER A 52 14.43 -7.73 25.08
CA SER A 52 14.24 -6.31 24.81
C SER A 52 12.81 -5.99 24.33
N GLN A 53 12.27 -4.83 24.71
CA GLN A 53 11.02 -4.27 24.15
C GLN A 53 11.09 -4.12 22.61
N VAL A 54 12.30 -4.11 22.05
CA VAL A 54 12.59 -4.08 20.62
C VAL A 54 12.23 -5.42 19.96
N THR A 55 12.46 -6.55 20.66
CA THR A 55 12.15 -7.91 20.19
C THR A 55 10.65 -8.08 19.93
N GLU A 56 9.79 -7.61 20.85
CA GLU A 56 8.33 -7.64 20.69
C GLU A 56 7.85 -6.80 19.48
N TYR A 57 8.47 -5.63 19.28
CA TYR A 57 8.16 -4.77 18.14
C TYR A 57 8.48 -5.45 16.79
N PHE A 58 9.60 -6.18 16.71
CA PHE A 58 9.94 -6.95 15.51
C PHE A 58 8.92 -8.05 15.22
N ILE A 59 8.47 -8.78 16.24
CA ILE A 59 7.43 -9.83 16.09
C ILE A 59 6.12 -9.23 15.56
N ILE A 60 5.65 -8.13 16.15
CA ILE A 60 4.41 -7.45 15.74
C ILE A 60 4.54 -6.92 14.31
N SER A 61 5.70 -6.37 13.93
CA SER A 61 5.97 -5.87 12.58
C SER A 61 5.93 -7.00 11.54
N ILE A 62 6.59 -8.13 11.82
CA ILE A 62 6.59 -9.32 10.94
C ILE A 62 5.16 -9.84 10.76
N ALA A 63 4.40 -9.98 11.85
CA ALA A 63 3.00 -10.43 11.79
C ALA A 63 2.16 -9.47 10.94
N THR A 64 2.36 -8.16 11.08
CA THR A 64 1.65 -7.14 10.30
C THR A 64 2.02 -7.20 8.82
N PHE A 65 3.29 -7.44 8.48
CA PHE A 65 3.71 -7.62 7.09
C PHE A 65 3.11 -8.87 6.45
N ILE A 66 3.03 -9.99 7.17
CA ILE A 66 2.38 -11.22 6.68
C ILE A 66 0.89 -10.96 6.43
N PHE A 67 0.21 -10.31 7.38
CA PHE A 67 -1.19 -9.94 7.23
C PHE A 67 -1.43 -9.02 6.02
N LEU A 68 -0.57 -8.01 5.86
CA LEU A 68 -0.66 -7.09 4.73
C LEU A 68 -0.37 -7.77 3.39
N ALA A 69 0.59 -8.69 3.34
CA ALA A 69 0.88 -9.50 2.15
C ALA A 69 -0.34 -10.36 1.76
N ALA A 70 -0.99 -10.99 2.73
CA ALA A 70 -2.22 -11.76 2.50
C ALA A 70 -3.35 -10.89 1.95
N LEU A 71 -3.54 -9.67 2.50
CA LEU A 71 -4.51 -8.72 1.98
C LEU A 71 -4.19 -8.29 0.54
N CYS A 72 -2.92 -8.05 0.22
CA CYS A 72 -2.50 -7.70 -1.14
C CYS A 72 -2.78 -8.84 -2.13
N LEU A 73 -2.47 -10.08 -1.78
CA LEU A 73 -2.81 -11.26 -2.60
C LEU A 73 -4.33 -11.38 -2.79
N PHE A 74 -5.11 -11.17 -1.72
CA PHE A 74 -6.56 -11.21 -1.78
C PHE A 74 -7.15 -10.09 -2.65
N TYR A 75 -6.53 -8.90 -2.63
CA TYR A 75 -6.86 -7.79 -3.53
C TYR A 75 -6.56 -8.17 -4.98
N ILE A 76 -5.37 -8.66 -5.30
CA ILE A 76 -4.98 -9.05 -6.67
C ILE A 76 -5.95 -10.08 -7.23
N TYR A 77 -6.24 -11.13 -6.45
CA TYR A 77 -7.22 -12.15 -6.81
C TYR A 77 -8.61 -11.56 -7.07
N SER A 78 -9.08 -10.72 -6.15
CA SER A 78 -10.40 -10.08 -6.25
C SER A 78 -10.49 -9.10 -7.42
N PHE A 79 -9.38 -8.43 -7.75
CA PHE A 79 -9.25 -7.50 -8.86
C PHE A 79 -9.44 -8.21 -10.19
N PHE A 80 -8.75 -9.35 -10.41
CA PHE A 80 -8.94 -10.16 -11.61
C PHE A 80 -10.34 -10.79 -11.70
N LYS A 81 -10.91 -11.20 -10.57
CA LYS A 81 -12.31 -11.69 -10.51
C LYS A 81 -13.37 -10.59 -10.53
N ARG A 82 -12.97 -9.30 -10.61
CA ARG A 82 -13.88 -8.13 -10.63
C ARG A 82 -14.91 -8.17 -9.48
N LYS A 83 -14.49 -8.57 -8.28
CA LYS A 83 -15.39 -8.63 -7.12
C LYS A 83 -15.66 -7.22 -6.59
N ARG A 84 -16.86 -7.00 -6.03
CA ARG A 84 -17.26 -5.71 -5.41
C ARG A 84 -16.44 -5.32 -4.17
N VAL A 85 -15.73 -6.27 -3.56
CA VAL A 85 -14.92 -6.04 -2.35
C VAL A 85 -13.60 -5.31 -2.61
N VAL A 86 -13.18 -5.19 -3.88
CA VAL A 86 -11.85 -4.70 -4.26
C VAL A 86 -11.60 -3.28 -3.73
N GLY A 87 -12.62 -2.41 -3.72
CA GLY A 87 -12.49 -1.04 -3.20
C GLY A 87 -12.21 -0.98 -1.70
N LYS A 88 -12.98 -1.77 -0.93
CA LYS A 88 -12.81 -1.87 0.53
C LYS A 88 -11.46 -2.48 0.89
N LEU A 89 -11.00 -3.47 0.12
CA LEU A 89 -9.70 -4.10 0.29
C LEU A 89 -8.56 -3.11 0.03
N LEU A 90 -8.65 -2.31 -1.03
CA LEU A 90 -7.65 -1.30 -1.34
C LEU A 90 -7.53 -0.26 -0.23
N LEU A 91 -8.67 0.21 0.28
CA LEU A 91 -8.72 1.12 1.42
C LEU A 91 -8.03 0.51 2.64
N CYS A 92 -8.36 -0.74 2.97
CA CYS A 92 -7.79 -1.47 4.10
C CYS A 92 -6.26 -1.62 3.97
N ILE A 93 -5.77 -2.02 2.80
CA ILE A 93 -4.34 -2.15 2.52
C ILE A 93 -3.62 -0.82 2.76
N TYR A 94 -4.14 0.28 2.20
CA TYR A 94 -3.48 1.58 2.36
C TYR A 94 -3.51 2.11 3.79
N ILE A 95 -4.63 1.95 4.51
CA ILE A 95 -4.74 2.37 5.91
C ILE A 95 -3.70 1.62 6.76
N LEU A 96 -3.62 0.30 6.61
CA LEU A 96 -2.66 -0.52 7.36
C LEU A 96 -1.23 -0.19 6.98
N TYR A 97 -0.96 0.00 5.68
CA TYR A 97 0.34 0.36 5.16
C TYR A 97 0.86 1.68 5.75
N ILE A 98 0.05 2.73 5.70
CA ILE A 98 0.41 4.06 6.21
C ILE A 98 0.52 4.03 7.74
N SER A 99 -0.43 3.38 8.42
CA SER A 99 -0.43 3.30 9.89
C SER A 99 0.83 2.60 10.40
N HIS A 100 1.21 1.48 9.78
CA HIS A 100 2.45 0.79 10.15
C HIS A 100 3.65 1.72 9.98
N HIS A 101 3.78 2.41 8.85
CA HIS A 101 4.90 3.33 8.63
C HIS A 101 4.95 4.46 9.66
N ALA A 102 3.80 5.03 10.01
CA ALA A 102 3.71 6.06 11.04
C ALA A 102 4.16 5.52 12.41
N VAL A 103 3.72 4.32 12.79
CA VAL A 103 4.14 3.67 14.04
C VAL A 103 5.64 3.37 14.04
N THR A 104 6.19 2.84 12.94
CA THR A 104 7.62 2.59 12.80
C THR A 104 8.44 3.87 12.93
N PHE A 105 7.96 4.96 12.34
CA PHE A 105 8.61 6.26 12.38
C PHE A 105 8.67 6.81 13.81
N VAL A 106 7.54 6.78 14.53
CA VAL A 106 7.47 7.20 15.94
C VAL A 106 8.35 6.30 16.82
N TYR A 107 8.34 4.99 16.57
CA TYR A 107 9.17 4.04 17.31
C TYR A 107 10.67 4.29 17.09
N CYS A 108 11.09 4.57 15.85
CA CYS A 108 12.48 4.93 15.56
C CYS A 108 12.91 6.23 16.27
N LEU A 109 12.05 7.26 16.27
CA LEU A 109 12.32 8.50 17.00
C LEU A 109 12.48 8.25 18.51
N TYR A 110 11.62 7.40 19.08
CA TYR A 110 11.61 7.10 20.50
C TYR A 110 12.80 6.24 20.94
N ALA A 111 13.14 5.20 20.17
CA ALA A 111 14.13 4.20 20.57
C ALA A 111 15.58 4.59 20.20
N VAL A 112 15.79 5.32 19.11
CA VAL A 112 17.14 5.56 18.56
C VAL A 112 17.56 7.03 18.65
N GLY A 113 16.64 7.95 18.94
CA GLY A 113 16.90 9.39 18.87
C GLY A 113 17.03 9.88 17.43
N ALA A 114 16.93 11.20 17.23
CA ALA A 114 16.78 11.85 15.92
C ALA A 114 17.96 11.63 14.92
N GLU A 115 19.08 11.07 15.38
CA GLU A 115 20.34 11.03 14.62
C GLU A 115 20.41 9.95 13.53
N CYS A 116 19.53 8.94 13.55
CA CYS A 116 19.55 7.86 12.54
C CYS A 116 18.65 8.11 11.31
N MET A 117 18.06 9.30 11.17
CA MET A 117 17.27 9.66 10.00
C MET A 117 18.15 9.98 8.79
N THR A 118 18.66 8.92 8.15
CA THR A 118 19.24 9.04 6.81
C THR A 118 18.15 9.48 5.82
N THR A 119 18.34 10.68 5.28
CA THR A 119 17.43 11.46 4.43
C THR A 119 16.80 10.68 3.27
N GLY A 120 17.49 9.70 2.70
CA GLY A 120 16.98 8.92 1.56
C GLY A 120 15.83 7.94 1.87
N LYS A 121 15.66 7.46 3.11
CA LYS A 121 14.59 6.49 3.44
C LYS A 121 13.23 7.16 3.67
N ILE A 122 13.21 8.42 4.08
CA ILE A 122 11.98 9.20 4.32
C ILE A 122 11.34 9.61 2.99
N GLU A 123 12.14 9.90 1.97
CA GLU A 123 11.67 10.29 0.64
C GLU A 123 10.84 9.18 -0.03
N HIS A 124 11.28 7.92 0.08
CA HIS A 124 10.50 6.77 -0.41
C HIS A 124 9.17 6.60 0.31
N ILE A 125 9.13 6.85 1.63
CA ILE A 125 7.90 6.80 2.43
C ILE A 125 6.94 7.92 2.02
N LEU A 126 7.45 9.13 1.78
CA LEU A 126 6.66 10.27 1.35
C LEU A 126 6.03 10.02 -0.03
N ILE A 127 6.80 9.45 -0.96
CA ILE A 127 6.33 9.05 -2.29
C ILE A 127 5.20 8.01 -2.17
N ASP A 128 5.35 7.01 -1.31
CA ASP A 128 4.31 5.99 -1.12
C ASP A 128 3.03 6.57 -0.50
N ILE A 129 3.15 7.50 0.46
CA ILE A 129 2.01 8.20 1.06
C ILE A 129 1.28 9.03 0.00
N ILE A 130 2.03 9.73 -0.86
CA ILE A 130 1.47 10.52 -1.96
C ILE A 130 0.74 9.61 -2.96
N ILE A 131 1.33 8.47 -3.34
CA ILE A 131 0.69 7.48 -4.23
C ILE A 131 -0.59 6.91 -3.60
N ALA A 132 -0.56 6.59 -2.31
CA ALA A 132 -1.73 6.13 -1.57
C ALA A 132 -2.83 7.19 -1.53
N MET A 133 -2.49 8.44 -1.24
CA MET A 133 -3.43 9.56 -1.22
C MET A 133 -4.06 9.80 -2.60
N PHE A 134 -3.27 9.79 -3.69
CA PHE A 134 -3.81 9.91 -5.04
C PHE A 134 -4.71 8.73 -5.42
N SER A 135 -4.36 7.51 -5.00
CA SER A 135 -5.17 6.31 -5.23
C SER A 135 -6.51 6.40 -4.48
N LEU A 136 -6.50 6.86 -3.23
CA LEU A 136 -7.68 7.06 -2.40
C LEU A 136 -8.59 8.17 -2.92
N LEU A 137 -8.02 9.33 -3.27
CA LEU A 137 -8.73 10.43 -3.92
C LEU A 137 -9.41 9.96 -5.21
N TYR A 138 -8.74 9.14 -6.02
CA TYR A 138 -9.32 8.58 -7.23
C TYR A 138 -10.52 7.68 -6.95
N ILE A 139 -10.46 6.81 -5.93
CA ILE A 139 -11.57 5.94 -5.55
C ILE A 139 -12.75 6.75 -5.00
N CYS A 140 -12.49 7.78 -4.17
CA CYS A 140 -13.51 8.60 -3.52
C CYS A 140 -14.20 9.59 -4.48
N PHE A 141 -13.46 10.22 -5.39
CA PHE A 141 -14.00 11.30 -6.25
C PHE A 141 -14.43 10.84 -7.65
N SER A 142 -13.96 9.69 -8.16
CA SER A 142 -14.34 9.24 -9.50
C SER A 142 -15.69 8.51 -9.47
N GLY A 143 -16.74 9.15 -10.01
CA GLY A 143 -18.08 8.55 -10.15
C GLY A 143 -18.12 7.24 -10.95
N ARG A 144 -17.12 6.98 -11.81
CA ARG A 144 -16.94 5.68 -12.51
C ARG A 144 -16.11 4.67 -11.72
N ALA A 145 -15.15 5.10 -10.89
CA ALA A 145 -14.48 4.20 -9.94
C ALA A 145 -15.47 3.70 -8.88
N ARG A 146 -16.40 4.56 -8.43
CA ARG A 146 -17.53 4.17 -7.60
C ARG A 146 -18.37 3.05 -8.24
N ASN A 147 -18.59 3.05 -9.55
CA ASN A 147 -19.26 1.95 -10.25
C ASN A 147 -18.46 0.65 -10.38
N ILE A 148 -17.13 0.68 -10.20
CA ILE A 148 -16.25 -0.51 -10.27
C ILE A 148 -15.93 -1.05 -8.87
N PHE A 149 -15.84 -0.16 -7.87
CA PHE A 149 -15.37 -0.47 -6.52
C PHE A 149 -16.46 -0.38 -5.44
N VAL A 150 -17.59 0.29 -5.70
CA VAL A 150 -18.69 0.50 -4.73
C VAL A 150 -20.01 -0.16 -5.18
N ASN A 151 -20.21 -0.42 -6.48
CA ASN A 151 -21.48 -0.90 -7.03
C ASN A 151 -21.46 -2.38 -7.44
#